data_AF-I3S4Z2-F1
#
_entry.id   AF-I3S4Z2-F1
#
_cell.length_a   1.000
_cell.length_b   1.000
_cell.length_c   1.000
_cell.angle_alpha   90.00
_cell.angle_beta   90.00
_cell.angle_gamma   90.00
#
_symmetry.space_group_name_H-M   'P 1'
#
loop_
_entity.id
_entity.type
_entity.pdbx_description
1 polymer ?
#
loop_
_entity_poly.entity_id
_entity_poly.type
_entity_poly.pdbx_seq_one_letter_code
_entity_poly.pdbx_strand_id
1 'polypeptide(L)'
;MIENHLGLLLGSRQGDSTAVAQISKIRAGQVYAASVMYGYFLKRVVQRFQLEKAIKILPNAAEENNSHRTIVDDTRVSIEEFPSQAMPHPEVSAWPGSGISSGAFGQGTTVSRLHTYMMSFDGETLQRYATIRSKESVSIIEKHTEALFGRPDAVITPEGKINSSKDEIIKISFGGLKRLVLEAVTFGSFLWDVESYVDSRYHFVLN
;
A
#
# COMPACT_ATOMS: atom_id res chain seq x y z
N MET A 1 0.65 2.97 -5.78
CA MET A 1 1.65 2.71 -4.70
C MET A 1 2.50 1.49 -5.03
N ILE A 2 1.92 0.29 -5.19
CA ILE A 2 2.67 -0.90 -5.65
C ILE A 2 3.29 -0.69 -7.04
N GLU A 3 2.57 -0.10 -8.00
CA GLU A 3 3.15 0.25 -9.31
C GLU A 3 4.32 1.24 -9.21
N ASN A 4 4.32 2.15 -8.22
CA ASN A 4 5.45 3.05 -7.99
C ASN A 4 6.66 2.28 -7.41
N HIS A 5 6.42 1.35 -6.48
CA HIS A 5 7.45 0.44 -5.95
C HIS A 5 8.06 -0.44 -7.05
N LEU A 6 7.21 -0.98 -7.95
CA LEU A 6 7.66 -1.71 -9.14
C LEU A 6 8.46 -0.82 -10.09
N GLY A 7 7.99 0.40 -10.37
CA GLY A 7 8.70 1.36 -11.23
C GLY A 7 10.09 1.73 -10.70
N LEU A 8 10.22 1.91 -9.38
CA LEU A 8 11.52 2.19 -8.73
C LEU A 8 12.48 1.01 -8.80
N LEU A 9 11.98 -0.22 -8.61
CA LEU A 9 12.82 -1.42 -8.58
C LEU A 9 13.18 -1.96 -9.96
N LEU A 10 12.25 -1.85 -10.91
CA LEU A 10 12.40 -2.42 -12.25
C LEU A 10 12.76 -1.37 -13.32
N GLY A 11 12.60 -0.08 -13.05
CA GLY A 11 12.90 1.00 -13.99
C GLY A 11 11.91 1.09 -15.16
N SER A 12 12.26 1.86 -16.20
CA SER A 12 11.41 2.14 -17.37
C SER A 12 11.16 0.95 -18.31
N ARG A 13 11.65 -0.25 -17.97
CA ARG A 13 11.57 -1.46 -18.81
C ARG A 13 10.27 -2.26 -18.64
N GLN A 14 9.22 -1.63 -18.10
CA GLN A 14 7.97 -2.28 -17.70
C GLN A 14 7.17 -2.94 -18.83
N GLY A 15 7.47 -2.59 -20.09
CA GLY A 15 6.83 -3.17 -21.28
C GLY A 15 7.40 -4.51 -21.74
N ASP A 16 8.70 -4.77 -21.55
CA ASP A 16 9.39 -5.92 -22.16
C ASP A 16 9.50 -7.10 -21.18
N SER A 17 8.38 -7.76 -20.91
CA SER A 17 8.31 -8.86 -19.93
C SER A 17 9.24 -10.05 -20.23
N THR A 18 9.61 -10.25 -21.50
CA THR A 18 10.52 -11.31 -21.96
C THR A 18 11.99 -10.93 -21.86
N ALA A 19 12.31 -9.65 -21.68
CA ALA A 19 13.68 -9.19 -21.58
C ALA A 19 14.32 -9.76 -20.30
N VAL A 20 15.51 -10.33 -20.46
CA VAL A 20 16.27 -10.92 -19.35
C VAL A 20 17.16 -9.86 -18.73
N ALA A 21 17.07 -9.72 -17.41
CA ALA A 21 17.97 -8.93 -16.59
C ALA A 21 18.98 -9.86 -15.90
N GLN A 22 20.19 -9.34 -15.68
CA GLN A 22 21.19 -9.98 -14.83
C GLN A 22 21.23 -9.22 -13.51
N ILE A 23 21.03 -9.94 -12.41
CA ILE A 23 21.05 -9.39 -11.05
C ILE A 23 21.85 -10.35 -10.18
N SER A 24 22.60 -9.81 -9.22
CA SER A 24 23.31 -10.66 -8.28
C SER A 24 22.36 -11.24 -7.22
N LYS A 25 22.65 -12.42 -6.68
CA LYS A 25 21.80 -13.07 -5.67
C LYS A 25 21.62 -12.18 -4.44
N ILE A 26 22.70 -11.53 -3.99
CA ILE A 26 22.63 -10.61 -2.86
C ILE A 26 21.66 -9.46 -3.16
N ARG A 27 21.76 -8.85 -4.34
CA ARG A 27 20.86 -7.75 -4.72
C ARG A 27 19.41 -8.21 -4.89
N ALA A 28 19.18 -9.40 -5.45
CA ALA A 28 17.85 -9.98 -5.55
C ALA A 28 17.23 -10.23 -4.18
N GLY A 29 18.02 -10.75 -3.22
CA GLY A 29 17.59 -10.92 -1.83
C GLY A 29 17.28 -9.59 -1.12
N GLN A 30 18.09 -8.55 -1.33
CA GLN A 30 17.82 -7.21 -0.80
C GLN A 30 16.50 -6.64 -1.35
N VAL A 31 16.28 -6.75 -2.67
CA VAL A 31 15.05 -6.29 -3.32
C VAL A 31 13.84 -7.06 -2.79
N TYR A 32 13.98 -8.37 -2.60
CA TYR A 32 12.95 -9.22 -2.04
C TYR A 32 12.59 -8.78 -0.61
N ALA A 33 13.56 -8.75 0.30
CA ALA A 33 13.35 -8.35 1.70
C ALA A 33 12.78 -6.93 1.82
N ALA A 34 13.28 -5.96 1.03
CA ALA A 34 12.73 -4.61 0.99
C ALA A 34 11.27 -4.58 0.51
N SER A 35 10.92 -5.44 -0.45
CA SER A 35 9.54 -5.56 -0.95
C SER A 35 8.60 -6.20 0.07
N VAL A 36 9.08 -7.17 0.85
CA VAL A 36 8.33 -7.72 1.99
C VAL A 36 8.06 -6.63 3.03
N MET A 37 9.08 -5.88 3.44
CA MET A 37 8.92 -4.77 4.39
C MET A 37 7.96 -3.70 3.86
N TYR A 38 8.02 -3.38 2.55
CA TYR A 38 7.10 -2.44 1.92
C TYR A 38 5.65 -2.94 1.94
N GLY A 39 5.42 -4.23 1.66
CA GLY A 39 4.09 -4.83 1.73
C GLY A 39 3.49 -4.78 3.14
N TYR A 40 4.30 -5.13 4.14
CA TYR A 40 3.92 -5.03 5.55
C TYR A 40 3.54 -3.60 5.93
N PHE A 41 4.40 -2.63 5.62
CA PHE A 41 4.15 -1.21 5.84
C PHE A 41 2.86 -0.74 5.17
N LEU A 42 2.70 -1.03 3.88
CA LEU A 42 1.57 -0.56 3.08
C LEU A 42 0.25 -1.09 3.63
N LYS A 43 0.22 -2.36 4.07
CA LYS A 43 -0.97 -2.95 4.67
C LYS A 43 -1.42 -2.19 5.91
N ARG A 44 -0.48 -1.77 6.78
CA ARG A 44 -0.77 -0.95 7.96
C ARG A 44 -1.33 0.40 7.61
N VAL A 45 -0.69 1.10 6.67
CA VAL A 45 -1.14 2.43 6.23
C VAL A 45 -2.55 2.34 5.65
N VAL A 46 -2.82 1.34 4.80
CA VAL A 46 -4.15 1.14 4.21
C VAL A 46 -5.20 0.87 5.28
N GLN A 47 -4.95 -0.03 6.23
CA GLN A 47 -5.91 -0.34 7.28
C GLN A 47 -6.21 0.87 8.18
N ARG A 48 -5.18 1.64 8.57
CA ARG A 48 -5.38 2.88 9.33
C ARG A 48 -6.18 3.90 8.54
N PHE A 49 -5.85 4.10 7.27
CA PHE A 49 -6.59 5.00 6.38
C PHE A 49 -8.07 4.61 6.28
N GLN A 50 -8.38 3.33 6.11
CA GLN A 50 -9.76 2.86 6.07
C GLN A 50 -10.47 3.06 7.42
N LEU A 51 -9.77 2.83 8.54
CA LEU A 51 -10.32 3.05 9.88
C LEU A 51 -10.66 4.54 10.11
N GLU A 52 -9.73 5.45 9.81
CA GLU A 52 -9.98 6.90 9.95
C GLU A 52 -11.08 7.39 9.01
N LYS A 53 -11.14 6.84 7.79
CA LYS A 53 -12.22 7.11 6.85
C LYS A 53 -13.58 6.64 7.41
N ALA A 54 -13.64 5.46 8.02
CA ALA A 54 -14.85 4.91 8.60
C ALA A 54 -15.34 5.71 9.82
N ILE A 55 -14.41 6.22 10.64
CA ILE A 55 -14.72 7.04 11.82
C ILE A 55 -14.95 8.53 11.44
N LYS A 56 -14.95 8.87 10.14
CA LYS A 56 -15.16 10.23 9.59
C LYS A 56 -14.15 11.26 10.10
N ILE A 57 -12.94 10.82 10.46
CA ILE A 57 -11.85 11.71 10.88
C ILE A 57 -11.19 12.35 9.64
N LEU A 58 -11.18 11.63 8.51
CA LEU A 58 -10.66 12.19 7.26
C LEU A 58 -11.73 13.05 6.56
N PRO A 59 -11.40 14.26 6.10
CA PRO A 59 -12.35 15.16 5.43
C PRO A 59 -13.05 14.43 4.27
N ASN A 60 -14.38 14.38 4.26
CA ASN A 60 -15.11 13.65 3.23
C ASN A 60 -14.86 14.31 1.87
N ALA A 61 -14.66 13.52 0.81
CA ALA A 61 -14.49 14.08 -0.55
C ALA A 61 -15.71 14.92 -1.01
N ALA A 62 -16.87 14.70 -0.37
CA ALA A 62 -18.07 15.52 -0.57
C ALA A 62 -17.93 16.95 0.00
N GLU A 63 -17.08 17.16 1.01
CA GLU A 63 -16.87 18.48 1.62
C GLU A 63 -15.83 19.32 0.87
N GLU A 64 -14.83 18.71 0.23
CA GLU A 64 -13.86 19.42 -0.65
C GLU A 64 -14.55 20.08 -1.86
N ASN A 65 -15.61 19.47 -2.38
CA ASN A 65 -16.39 20.04 -3.49
C ASN A 65 -17.30 21.22 -3.05
N ASN A 66 -17.56 21.37 -1.74
CA ASN A 66 -18.43 22.43 -1.23
C ASN A 66 -17.65 23.67 -0.79
N SER A 67 -16.34 23.54 -0.52
CA SER A 67 -15.44 24.65 -0.16
C SER A 67 -15.01 25.55 -1.33
N HIS A 68 -15.55 25.34 -2.54
CA HIS A 68 -15.26 26.15 -3.74
C HIS A 68 -16.49 26.79 -4.40
N ARG A 69 -17.62 26.94 -3.68
CA ARG A 69 -18.83 27.62 -4.19
C ARG A 69 -19.41 28.72 -3.28
N THR A 70 -18.58 29.40 -2.49
CA THR A 70 -19.01 30.59 -1.75
C THR A 70 -18.26 31.83 -2.20
N ILE A 71 -18.64 32.35 -3.38
CA ILE A 71 -18.52 33.77 -3.71
C ILE A 71 -19.83 34.20 -4.38
N VAL A 72 -20.66 34.87 -3.58
CA VAL A 72 -21.62 35.95 -3.92
C VAL A 72 -22.60 35.70 -5.06
N ASP A 73 -23.88 35.49 -4.73
CA ASP A 73 -24.94 36.36 -5.27
C ASP A 73 -26.17 36.41 -4.36
N ASP A 74 -26.67 37.62 -4.16
CA ASP A 74 -27.73 38.03 -3.25
C ASP A 74 -28.99 38.28 -4.08
N THR A 75 -30.04 37.46 -3.97
CA THR A 75 -31.42 37.93 -4.16
C THR A 75 -32.41 37.00 -3.46
N ARG A 76 -33.19 37.59 -2.56
CA ARG A 76 -34.34 37.00 -1.86
C ARG A 76 -35.56 36.94 -2.78
N VAL A 77 -36.39 35.91 -2.61
CA VAL A 77 -37.86 35.93 -2.38
C VAL A 77 -38.56 34.67 -2.95
N SER A 78 -39.14 33.91 -2.02
CA SER A 78 -40.40 33.15 -2.00
C SER A 78 -41.00 32.53 -3.28
N ILE A 79 -41.42 31.26 -3.20
CA ILE A 79 -42.83 30.85 -2.98
C ILE A 79 -42.91 29.31 -2.80
N GLU A 80 -43.76 28.91 -1.85
CA GLU A 80 -44.17 27.55 -1.50
C GLU A 80 -45.03 26.90 -2.60
N GLU A 81 -44.93 25.58 -2.80
CA GLU A 81 -46.09 24.71 -3.08
C GLU A 81 -45.71 23.20 -3.01
N PHE A 82 -46.40 22.48 -2.13
CA PHE A 82 -46.64 21.02 -2.14
C PHE A 82 -48.18 20.85 -2.20
N PRO A 83 -48.80 19.64 -2.38
CA PRO A 83 -48.25 18.28 -2.47
C PRO A 83 -48.89 17.41 -3.59
N SER A 84 -48.43 16.16 -3.78
CA SER A 84 -49.32 15.06 -4.23
C SER A 84 -48.80 13.69 -3.79
N GLN A 85 -49.70 12.94 -3.16
CA GLN A 85 -49.52 11.64 -2.52
C GLN A 85 -49.39 10.48 -3.52
N ALA A 86 -48.58 9.48 -3.17
CA ALA A 86 -48.90 8.07 -3.41
C ALA A 86 -48.07 7.19 -2.46
N MET A 87 -48.74 6.42 -1.59
CA MET A 87 -48.16 5.23 -0.94
C MET A 87 -48.59 3.99 -1.72
N PRO A 88 -47.70 2.99 -1.81
CA PRO A 88 -48.05 1.70 -1.20
C PRO A 88 -46.90 1.12 -0.34
N HIS A 89 -47.30 0.39 0.70
CA HIS A 89 -46.50 -0.38 1.66
C HIS A 89 -45.83 -1.64 1.03
N PRO A 90 -45.21 -2.58 1.80
CA PRO A 90 -43.84 -2.53 2.31
C PRO A 90 -43.07 -3.82 1.95
N GLU A 91 -42.02 -3.77 1.13
CA GLU A 91 -41.11 -4.93 0.97
C GLU A 91 -39.65 -4.51 0.90
N VAL A 92 -38.87 -5.08 1.82
CA VAL A 92 -37.41 -5.30 1.86
C VAL A 92 -36.56 -4.28 1.08
N SER A 93 -36.07 -3.27 1.79
CA SER A 93 -35.09 -2.31 1.28
C SER A 93 -33.72 -2.97 1.08
N ALA A 94 -33.54 -3.54 -0.10
CA ALA A 94 -32.25 -3.69 -0.75
C ALA A 94 -31.58 -2.31 -0.88
N TRP A 95 -30.29 -2.26 -0.52
CA TRP A 95 -29.46 -1.05 -0.55
C TRP A 95 -29.38 -0.44 -1.97
N PRO A 96 -29.62 0.87 -2.13
CA PRO A 96 -29.18 1.62 -3.30
C PRO A 96 -28.07 2.62 -2.88
N GLY A 97 -27.01 2.86 -3.61
CA GLY A 97 -26.65 2.39 -4.93
C GLY A 97 -25.18 2.66 -5.19
N SER A 98 -24.56 1.70 -5.85
CA SER A 98 -23.31 1.86 -6.58
C SER A 98 -23.60 2.75 -7.80
N GLY A 99 -23.48 4.06 -7.61
CA GLY A 99 -23.47 5.04 -8.69
C GLY A 99 -22.04 5.20 -9.20
N ILE A 100 -21.62 4.34 -10.13
CA ILE A 100 -20.37 4.54 -10.87
C ILE A 100 -20.63 5.69 -11.86
N SER A 101 -20.35 6.91 -11.44
CA SER A 101 -20.21 8.03 -12.37
C SER A 101 -18.89 7.85 -13.14
N SER A 102 -19.01 7.24 -14.32
CA SER A 102 -18.00 7.29 -15.36
C SER A 102 -17.99 8.70 -15.95
N GLY A 103 -16.99 9.52 -15.59
CA GLY A 103 -16.81 10.82 -16.22
C GLY A 103 -15.82 11.73 -15.49
N ALA A 104 -14.53 11.58 -15.80
CA ALA A 104 -13.52 12.65 -15.86
C ALA A 104 -12.11 12.03 -15.93
N PHE A 105 -11.71 11.54 -17.11
CA PHE A 105 -10.30 11.29 -17.41
C PHE A 105 -9.65 12.64 -17.73
N GLY A 106 -9.18 13.33 -16.69
CA GLY A 106 -8.30 14.49 -16.80
C GLY A 106 -6.86 14.05 -16.59
N GLN A 107 -6.02 14.17 -17.62
CA GLN A 107 -4.57 14.02 -17.53
C GLN A 107 -3.97 15.14 -16.68
N GLY A 108 -3.78 14.82 -15.41
CA GLY A 108 -2.94 15.50 -14.44
C GLY A 108 -2.74 14.48 -13.33
N THR A 109 -1.52 14.27 -12.85
CA THR A 109 -1.17 13.23 -11.89
C THR A 109 -2.01 13.35 -10.60
N THR A 110 -3.18 12.72 -10.55
CA THR A 110 -4.02 12.68 -9.36
C THR A 110 -3.32 11.76 -8.36
N VAL A 111 -2.56 12.36 -7.46
CA VAL A 111 -2.05 11.66 -6.29
C VAL A 111 -3.26 11.08 -5.56
N SER A 112 -3.34 9.76 -5.44
CA SER A 112 -4.46 9.11 -4.75
C SER A 112 -4.56 9.65 -3.31
N ARG A 113 -5.77 9.82 -2.78
CA ARG A 113 -5.97 10.31 -1.40
C ARG A 113 -5.20 9.51 -0.34
N LEU A 114 -5.03 8.21 -0.55
CA LEU A 114 -4.18 7.34 0.29
C LEU A 114 -2.70 7.75 0.23
N HIS A 115 -2.21 8.16 -0.94
CA HIS A 115 -0.84 8.63 -1.10
C HIS A 115 -0.64 9.99 -0.40
N THR A 116 -1.57 10.94 -0.55
CA THR A 116 -1.53 12.21 0.20
C THR A 116 -1.55 11.96 1.71
N TYR A 117 -2.39 11.04 2.17
CA TYR A 117 -2.43 10.62 3.56
C TYR A 117 -1.08 10.07 4.05
N MET A 118 -0.46 9.16 3.29
CA MET A 118 0.86 8.63 3.63
C MET A 118 1.94 9.71 3.67
N MET A 119 1.90 10.68 2.74
CA MET A 119 2.86 11.80 2.70
C MET A 119 2.68 12.78 3.85
N SER A 120 1.54 12.75 4.55
CA SER A 120 1.30 13.60 5.72
C SER A 120 1.94 13.07 7.01
N PHE A 121 2.44 11.84 7.00
CA PHE A 121 3.10 11.25 8.16
C PHE A 121 4.48 11.86 8.41
N ASP A 122 4.78 12.07 9.68
CA ASP A 122 6.12 12.38 10.13
C ASP A 122 7.04 11.15 10.08
N GLY A 123 8.35 11.39 10.19
CA GLY A 123 9.36 10.33 10.10
C GLY A 123 9.22 9.25 11.18
N GLU A 124 8.81 9.61 12.40
CA GLU A 124 8.61 8.65 13.48
C GLU A 124 7.42 7.73 13.18
N THR A 125 6.30 8.31 12.73
CA THR A 125 5.13 7.54 12.30
C THR A 125 5.47 6.59 11.15
N LEU A 126 6.18 7.06 10.11
CA LEU A 126 6.59 6.22 9.00
C LEU A 126 7.45 5.04 9.47
N GLN A 127 8.45 5.31 10.30
CA GLN A 127 9.32 4.27 10.86
C GLN A 127 8.51 3.27 11.69
N ARG A 128 7.63 3.75 12.57
CA ARG A 128 6.79 2.89 13.42
C ARG A 128 5.90 1.97 12.57
N TYR A 129 5.43 2.42 11.41
CA TYR A 129 4.65 1.62 10.47
C TYR A 129 5.52 0.64 9.68
N ALA A 130 6.77 1.00 9.36
CA ALA A 130 7.71 0.14 8.66
C ALA A 130 8.29 -0.98 9.54
N THR A 131 8.36 -0.76 10.87
CA THR A 131 8.90 -1.75 11.81
C THR A 131 8.00 -2.98 11.95
N ILE A 132 8.58 -4.16 11.74
CA ILE A 132 7.98 -5.47 12.02
C ILE A 132 7.88 -5.67 13.54
N ARG A 133 6.73 -6.13 14.06
CA ARG A 133 6.52 -6.22 15.52
C ARG A 133 7.06 -7.52 16.12
N SER A 134 6.93 -8.63 15.41
CA SER A 134 7.31 -9.97 15.90
C SER A 134 8.72 -10.37 15.47
N LYS A 135 9.47 -10.95 16.42
CA LYS A 135 10.79 -11.55 16.15
C LYS A 135 10.68 -12.76 15.22
N GLU A 136 9.57 -13.48 15.32
CA GLU A 136 9.23 -14.62 14.48
C GLU A 136 9.01 -14.16 13.04
N SER A 137 8.25 -13.07 12.82
CA SER A 137 8.09 -12.46 11.49
C SER A 137 9.43 -12.08 10.89
N VAL A 138 10.30 -11.39 11.66
CA VAL A 138 11.66 -11.04 11.21
C VAL A 138 12.45 -12.30 10.83
N SER A 139 12.43 -13.33 11.68
CA SER A 139 13.14 -14.59 11.42
C SER A 139 12.63 -15.31 10.17
N ILE A 140 11.32 -15.28 9.91
CA ILE A 140 10.75 -15.90 8.70
C ILE A 140 11.18 -15.12 7.45
N ILE A 141 11.19 -13.78 7.49
CA ILE A 141 11.68 -12.96 6.37
C ILE A 141 13.14 -13.31 6.04
N GLU A 142 13.99 -13.39 7.06
CA GLU A 142 15.40 -13.77 6.91
C GLU A 142 15.54 -15.17 6.31
N LYS A 143 14.90 -16.18 6.91
CA LYS A 143 14.97 -17.58 6.45
C LYS A 143 14.41 -17.76 5.05
N HIS A 144 13.32 -17.07 4.70
CA HIS A 144 12.72 -17.16 3.37
C HIS A 144 13.63 -16.50 2.33
N THR A 145 14.21 -15.35 2.64
CA THR A 145 15.18 -14.68 1.77
C THR A 145 16.43 -15.54 1.58
N GLU A 146 16.94 -16.15 2.65
CA GLU A 146 18.06 -17.09 2.64
C GLU A 146 17.75 -18.33 1.80
N ALA A 147 16.56 -18.90 1.92
CA ALA A 147 16.17 -20.08 1.14
C ALA A 147 16.10 -19.79 -0.37
N LEU A 148 15.69 -18.58 -0.76
CA LEU A 148 15.55 -18.18 -2.17
C LEU A 148 16.88 -17.76 -2.81
N PHE A 149 17.73 -17.03 -2.07
CA PHE A 149 18.92 -16.39 -2.63
C PHE A 149 20.24 -16.85 -2.00
N GLY A 150 20.17 -17.74 -1.02
CA GLY A 150 21.31 -18.19 -0.23
C GLY A 150 21.63 -17.25 0.92
N ARG A 151 22.55 -17.68 1.80
CA ARG A 151 23.12 -16.80 2.81
C ARG A 151 23.99 -15.75 2.10
N PRO A 152 23.85 -14.46 2.42
CA PRO A 152 24.91 -13.52 2.11
C PRO A 152 26.12 -13.95 2.94
N ASP A 153 27.11 -14.61 2.32
CA ASP A 153 28.42 -14.91 2.92
C ASP A 153 29.13 -13.57 3.16
N ALA A 154 28.66 -12.85 4.17
CA ALA A 154 29.18 -11.56 4.56
C ALA A 154 30.40 -11.80 5.44
N VAL A 155 31.55 -12.00 4.81
CA VAL A 155 32.79 -11.52 5.43
C VAL A 155 32.66 -10.01 5.44
N ILE A 156 32.02 -9.47 6.49
CA ILE A 156 31.94 -8.05 6.76
C ILE A 156 33.38 -7.60 6.96
N THR A 157 33.95 -6.83 6.02
CA THR A 157 35.21 -6.15 6.32
C THR A 157 35.00 -5.28 7.55
N PRO A 158 36.03 -4.97 8.35
CA PRO A 158 35.92 -4.04 9.49
C PRO A 158 35.32 -2.66 9.12
N GLU A 159 35.13 -2.37 7.84
CA GLU A 159 34.52 -1.17 7.25
C GLU A 159 33.00 -1.29 6.98
N GLY A 160 32.35 -2.41 7.33
CA GLY A 160 30.90 -2.60 7.17
C GLY A 160 30.44 -2.91 5.74
N LYS A 161 31.37 -3.23 4.83
CA LYS A 161 31.07 -3.55 3.43
C LYS A 161 30.98 -5.06 3.22
N ILE A 162 29.96 -5.51 2.48
CA ILE A 162 29.79 -6.91 2.10
C ILE A 162 30.86 -7.25 1.05
N ASN A 163 31.76 -8.18 1.37
CA ASN A 163 32.71 -8.73 0.40
C ASN A 163 31.98 -9.60 -0.63
N SER A 164 31.48 -8.98 -1.71
CA SER A 164 30.78 -9.66 -2.81
C SER A 164 31.69 -10.48 -3.75
N SER A 165 32.88 -10.92 -3.32
CA SER A 165 33.83 -11.63 -4.19
C SER A 165 33.34 -12.99 -4.69
N LYS A 166 32.24 -13.51 -4.12
CA LYS A 166 31.59 -14.78 -4.49
C LYS A 166 30.09 -14.62 -4.83
N ASP A 167 29.64 -13.40 -5.09
CA ASP A 167 28.23 -13.12 -5.40
C ASP A 167 27.85 -13.69 -6.78
N GLU A 168 26.90 -14.63 -6.80
CA GLU A 168 26.48 -15.31 -8.02
C GLU A 168 25.49 -14.44 -8.80
N ILE A 169 25.71 -14.31 -10.11
CA ILE A 169 24.80 -13.58 -11.00
C ILE A 169 23.72 -14.54 -11.49
N ILE A 170 22.46 -14.18 -11.25
CA ILE A 170 21.29 -14.89 -11.78
C ILE A 170 20.70 -14.15 -12.97
N LYS A 171 20.15 -14.92 -13.91
CA LYS A 171 19.38 -14.42 -15.05
C LYS A 171 17.90 -14.56 -14.71
N ILE A 172 17.17 -13.45 -14.70
CA ILE A 172 15.72 -13.43 -14.46
C ILE A 172 15.05 -12.58 -15.53
N SER A 173 13.91 -13.03 -16.05
CA SER A 173 13.11 -12.17 -16.93
C SER A 173 12.51 -11.03 -16.14
N PHE A 174 12.23 -9.92 -16.82
CA PHE A 174 11.55 -8.79 -16.20
C PHE A 174 10.17 -9.19 -15.64
N GLY A 175 9.43 -10.03 -16.37
CA GLY A 175 8.18 -10.63 -15.87
C GLY A 175 8.38 -11.49 -14.62
N GLY A 176 9.49 -12.24 -14.54
CA GLY A 176 9.88 -13.00 -13.35
C GLY A 176 10.19 -12.10 -12.16
N LEU A 177 10.95 -11.02 -12.37
CA LEU A 177 11.26 -10.03 -11.33
C LEU A 177 10.01 -9.31 -10.84
N LYS A 178 9.08 -8.94 -11.74
CA LYS A 178 7.78 -8.36 -11.37
C LYS A 178 6.97 -9.30 -10.48
N ARG A 179 6.90 -10.59 -10.84
CA ARG A 179 6.21 -11.61 -10.04
C ARG A 179 6.87 -11.78 -8.67
N LEU A 180 8.20 -11.83 -8.62
CA LEU A 180 8.96 -11.91 -7.37
C LEU A 180 8.63 -10.74 -6.44
N VAL A 181 8.62 -9.51 -6.95
CA VAL A 181 8.29 -8.32 -6.13
C VAL A 181 6.84 -8.34 -5.66
N LEU A 182 5.89 -8.73 -6.53
CA LEU A 182 4.47 -8.80 -6.15
C LEU A 182 4.19 -9.89 -5.10
N GLU A 183 4.85 -11.03 -5.20
CA GLU A 183 4.78 -12.09 -4.21
C GLU A 183 5.36 -11.62 -2.87
N ALA A 184 6.55 -11.00 -2.88
CA ALA A 184 7.16 -10.41 -1.68
C ALA A 184 6.24 -9.39 -0.99
N VAL A 185 5.62 -8.48 -1.74
CA VAL A 185 4.68 -7.48 -1.21
C VAL A 185 3.44 -8.14 -0.58
N THR A 186 2.96 -9.22 -1.19
CA THR A 186 1.82 -9.99 -0.67
C THR A 186 2.21 -10.74 0.60
N PHE A 187 3.39 -11.37 0.62
CA PHE A 187 3.94 -12.04 1.79
C PHE A 187 4.09 -11.07 2.97
N GLY A 188 4.63 -9.87 2.75
CA GLY A 188 4.71 -8.83 3.78
C GLY A 188 3.36 -8.38 4.32
N SER A 189 2.38 -8.20 3.42
CA SER A 189 1.00 -7.86 3.82
C SER A 189 0.37 -8.95 4.69
N PHE A 190 0.64 -10.22 4.36
CA PHE A 190 0.17 -11.38 5.13
C PHE A 190 0.81 -11.44 6.53
N LEU A 191 2.10 -11.12 6.66
CA LEU A 191 2.76 -11.07 7.98
C LEU A 191 2.06 -10.10 8.94
N TRP A 192 1.66 -8.91 8.46
CA TRP A 192 0.89 -7.97 9.28
C TRP A 192 -0.47 -8.54 9.71
N ASP A 193 -1.18 -9.22 8.81
CA ASP A 193 -2.49 -9.82 9.12
C ASP A 193 -2.36 -10.92 10.18
N VAL A 194 -1.33 -11.78 10.07
CA VAL A 194 -1.04 -12.84 11.04
C VAL A 194 -0.67 -12.26 12.39
N GLU A 195 0.25 -11.30 12.45
CA GLU A 195 0.61 -10.66 13.71
C GLU A 195 -0.61 -10.02 14.38
N SER A 196 -1.44 -9.30 13.62
CA SER A 196 -2.64 -8.66 14.13
C SER A 196 -3.67 -9.67 14.62
N TYR A 197 -3.82 -10.79 13.92
CA TYR A 197 -4.68 -11.89 14.35
C TYR A 197 -4.21 -12.50 15.67
N VAL A 198 -2.93 -12.86 15.77
CA VAL A 198 -2.38 -13.45 17.00
C VAL A 198 -2.47 -12.44 18.15
N ASP A 199 -2.26 -11.15 17.90
CA ASP A 199 -2.24 -10.10 18.92
C ASP A 199 -3.64 -9.89 19.51
N SER A 200 -4.67 -10.00 18.67
CA SER A 200 -6.08 -9.98 19.09
C SER A 200 -6.49 -11.17 19.97
N ARG A 201 -5.71 -12.27 19.97
CA ARG A 201 -6.02 -13.52 20.68
C ARG A 201 -5.17 -13.73 21.93
N TYR A 202 -3.91 -13.31 21.90
CA TYR A 202 -2.92 -13.65 22.92
C TYR A 202 -2.20 -12.44 23.53
N HIS A 203 -2.45 -11.21 23.07
CA HIS A 203 -1.85 -9.98 23.60
C HIS A 203 -0.34 -10.09 23.87
N PHE A 204 0.44 -10.44 22.84
CA PHE A 204 1.89 -10.66 22.98
C PHE A 204 2.71 -9.41 22.65
N VAL A 205 2.09 -8.35 22.12
CA VAL A 205 2.75 -7.04 21.97
C VAL A 205 2.57 -6.27 23.28
N LEU A 206 3.53 -6.40 24.19
CA LEU A 206 3.67 -5.50 25.33
C LEU A 206 4.14 -4.14 24.80
N ASN A 207 3.33 -3.09 25.04
CA ASN A 207 3.70 -1.70 24.78
C ASN A 207 4.86 -1.25 25.68
#